data_AF-A0A3N5UGJ9-F1
#
_entry.id   AF-A0A3N5UGJ9-F1
#
_cell.length_a   1.000
_cell.length_b   1.000
_cell.length_c   1.000
_cell.angle_alpha   90.00
_cell.angle_beta   90.00
_cell.angle_gamma   90.00
#
_symmetry.space_group_name_H-M   'P 1'
#
loop_
_entity.id
_entity.type
_entity.pdbx_description
1 polymer ?
#
loop_
_entity_poly.entity_id
_entity_poly.type
_entity_poly.pdbx_seq_one_letter_code
_entity_poly.pdbx_strand_id
1 'polypeptide(L)'
;MPCKRCPDYAPEGGIWKIQFDKGVFRIIHLSSGWKSMASFVLERDRLLLFNDPVCHETTGIYAWKAAEGQIVFTAIEDECAIRLRAINLTQQPWLSCRPPNTEAATTGHWPEPPGCQ
;
A
#
# COMPACT_ATOMS: atom_id res chain seq x y z
N MET A 1 22.56 12.97 -4.39
CA MET A 1 22.63 12.77 -2.93
C MET A 1 21.19 12.63 -2.43
N PRO A 2 20.73 11.44 -2.05
CA PRO A 2 19.34 11.26 -1.59
C PRO A 2 19.13 12.01 -0.27
N CYS A 3 17.95 12.59 -0.10
CA CYS A 3 17.58 13.42 1.03
C CYS A 3 17.65 12.63 2.35
N LYS A 4 18.58 12.96 3.25
CA LYS A 4 18.71 12.31 4.58
C LYS A 4 17.64 12.75 5.61
N ARG A 5 16.69 13.61 5.21
CA ARG A 5 15.70 14.26 6.10
C ARG A 5 14.26 14.22 5.58
N CYS A 6 14.03 13.62 4.42
CA CYS A 6 12.70 13.49 3.89
C CYS A 6 12.11 12.22 4.51
N PRO A 7 11.02 12.31 5.29
CA PRO A 7 10.40 11.12 5.84
C PRO A 7 9.71 10.37 4.70
N ASP A 8 10.45 9.53 3.98
CA ASP A 8 9.85 8.60 3.02
C ASP A 8 8.79 7.75 3.75
N TYR A 9 7.69 7.45 3.06
CA TYR A 9 6.49 6.86 3.67
C TYR A 9 5.83 7.69 4.78
N ALA A 10 6.11 8.99 4.92
CA ALA A 10 5.36 9.83 5.86
C ALA A 10 3.85 9.65 5.64
N PRO A 11 3.07 9.36 6.70
CA PRO A 11 1.61 9.28 6.60
C PRO A 11 1.03 10.69 6.47
N GLU A 12 1.24 11.28 5.30
CA GLU A 12 0.68 12.58 4.93
C GLU A 12 -0.81 12.43 4.61
N GLY A 13 -1.59 13.47 4.95
CA GLY A 13 -2.98 13.55 4.50
C GLY A 13 -3.06 13.61 2.98
N GLY A 14 -4.07 12.94 2.41
CA GLY A 14 -4.25 12.83 0.96
C GLY A 14 -4.63 11.41 0.56
N ILE A 15 -4.58 11.12 -0.74
CA ILE A 15 -4.96 9.81 -1.28
C ILE A 15 -3.70 9.01 -1.56
N TRP A 16 -3.55 7.92 -0.83
CA TRP A 16 -2.54 6.90 -1.09
C TRP A 16 -3.15 5.75 -1.88
N LYS A 17 -2.40 5.23 -2.85
CA LYS A 17 -2.80 4.06 -3.62
C LYS A 17 -1.69 3.01 -3.54
N ILE A 18 -2.10 1.76 -3.40
CA ILE A 18 -1.21 0.61 -3.54
C ILE A 18 -1.70 -0.31 -4.64
N GLN A 19 -0.76 -1.02 -5.25
CA GLN A 19 -1.05 -2.05 -6.23
C GLN A 19 -0.10 -3.23 -6.01
N PHE A 20 -0.68 -4.43 -6.07
CA PHE A 20 0.05 -5.69 -6.07
C PHE A 20 -0.21 -6.39 -7.40
N ASP A 21 0.81 -6.58 -8.21
CA ASP A 21 0.70 -7.28 -9.50
C ASP A 21 1.95 -8.13 -9.75
N LYS A 22 1.75 -9.44 -9.92
CA LYS A 22 2.80 -10.41 -10.31
C LYS A 22 4.12 -10.27 -9.53
N GLY A 23 4.05 -10.13 -8.21
CA GLY A 23 5.22 -9.99 -7.34
C GLY A 23 5.81 -8.57 -7.26
N VAL A 24 5.18 -7.58 -7.90
CA VAL A 24 5.55 -6.16 -7.82
C VAL A 24 4.55 -5.38 -6.97
N PHE A 25 5.05 -4.73 -5.93
CA PHE A 25 4.32 -3.78 -5.10
C PHE A 25 4.61 -2.37 -5.60
N ARG A 26 3.57 -1.57 -5.78
CA ARG A 26 3.68 -0.14 -6.08
C ARG A 26 2.87 0.65 -5.07
N ILE A 27 3.41 1.77 -4.64
CA ILE A 27 2.72 2.73 -3.79
C ILE A 27 2.91 4.14 -4.35
N ILE A 28 1.86 4.95 -4.30
CA ILE A 28 1.87 6.36 -4.72
C ILE A 28 1.01 7.22 -3.80
N HIS A 29 1.51 8.41 -3.47
CA HIS A 29 0.73 9.49 -2.88
C HIS A 29 0.31 10.45 -3.99
N LEU A 30 -0.99 10.54 -4.28
CA LEU A 30 -1.48 11.28 -5.45
C LEU A 30 -1.24 12.79 -5.35
N SER A 31 -1.24 13.36 -4.14
CA SER A 31 -1.06 14.79 -3.93
C SER A 31 0.38 15.26 -4.14
N SER A 32 1.35 14.52 -3.59
CA SER A 32 2.77 14.88 -3.69
C SER A 32 3.47 14.27 -4.90
N GLY A 33 2.86 13.26 -5.54
CA GLY A 33 3.48 12.47 -6.59
C GLY A 33 4.59 11.54 -6.10
N TRP A 34 4.82 11.46 -4.78
CA TRP A 34 5.76 10.52 -4.20
C TRP A 34 5.33 9.09 -4.51
N LYS A 35 6.29 8.24 -4.87
CA LYS A 35 6.03 6.84 -5.22
C LYS A 35 7.23 5.97 -4.91
N SER A 36 6.97 4.73 -4.56
CA SER A 36 7.98 3.68 -4.46
C SER A 36 7.48 2.38 -5.11
N MET A 37 8.42 1.49 -5.40
CA MET A 37 8.17 0.18 -5.96
C MET A 37 9.05 -0.83 -5.25
N ALA A 38 8.47 -1.96 -4.86
CA ALA A 38 9.19 -3.05 -4.20
C ALA A 38 8.77 -4.40 -4.80
N SER A 39 9.45 -5.45 -4.38
CA SER A 39 9.00 -6.82 -4.61
C SER A 39 8.13 -7.29 -3.45
N PHE A 40 7.18 -8.17 -3.74
CA PHE A 40 6.39 -8.82 -2.69
C PHE A 40 6.20 -10.31 -2.92
N VAL A 41 6.02 -11.02 -1.82
CA VAL A 41 5.56 -12.42 -1.79
C VAL A 41 4.42 -12.52 -0.78
N LEU A 42 3.42 -13.34 -1.09
CA LEU A 42 2.34 -13.71 -0.18
C LEU A 42 2.54 -15.15 0.29
N GLU A 43 2.59 -15.34 1.60
CA GLU A 43 2.63 -16.64 2.25
C GLU A 43 1.47 -16.74 3.22
N ARG A 44 0.42 -17.48 2.84
CA ARG A 44 -0.83 -17.61 3.63
C ARG A 44 -1.41 -16.23 3.96
N ASP A 45 -1.38 -15.85 5.23
CA ASP A 45 -1.89 -14.60 5.81
C ASP A 45 -0.80 -13.52 5.96
N ARG A 46 0.40 -13.77 5.42
CA ARG A 46 1.56 -12.87 5.51
C ARG A 46 1.94 -12.29 4.16
N LEU A 47 2.20 -11.00 4.16
CA LEU A 47 2.80 -10.24 3.07
C LEU A 47 4.25 -9.94 3.46
N LEU A 48 5.19 -10.35 2.62
CA LEU A 48 6.60 -9.98 2.71
C LEU A 48 6.90 -8.93 1.63
N LEU A 49 7.40 -7.77 2.03
CA LEU A 49 7.91 -6.71 1.17
C LEU A 49 9.44 -6.65 1.25
N PHE A 50 10.10 -6.60 0.10
CA PHE A 50 11.57 -6.58 -0.01
C PHE A 50 11.99 -5.86 -1.30
N ASN A 51 13.28 -5.57 -1.48
CA ASN A 51 13.79 -4.81 -2.62
C ASN A 51 13.13 -3.42 -2.79
N ASP A 52 12.72 -2.79 -1.70
CA ASP A 52 12.23 -1.41 -1.71
C ASP A 52 13.43 -0.45 -1.74
N PRO A 53 13.56 0.45 -2.73
CA PRO A 53 14.66 1.40 -2.81
C PRO A 53 14.82 2.30 -1.57
N VAL A 54 13.72 2.57 -0.87
CA VAL A 54 13.72 3.34 0.38
C VAL A 54 14.25 2.50 1.54
N CYS A 55 14.00 1.19 1.50
CA CYS A 55 14.26 0.23 2.57
C CYS A 55 15.24 -0.87 2.12
N HIS A 56 16.29 -0.51 1.40
CA HIS A 56 17.14 -1.47 0.69
C HIS A 56 17.85 -2.49 1.60
N GLU A 57 17.99 -2.21 2.90
CA GLU A 57 18.63 -3.09 3.88
C GLU A 57 17.64 -3.92 4.70
N THR A 58 16.32 -3.69 4.56
CA THR A 58 15.32 -4.32 5.43
C THR A 58 14.11 -4.85 4.66
N THR A 59 13.51 -5.91 5.22
CA THR A 59 12.23 -6.44 4.75
C THR A 59 11.09 -5.98 5.65
N GLY A 60 9.88 -5.96 5.12
CA GLY A 60 8.65 -5.68 5.87
C GLY A 60 7.75 -6.90 5.85
N ILE A 61 7.27 -7.33 7.02
CA ILE A 61 6.36 -8.46 7.20
C ILE A 61 5.07 -7.94 7.80
N TYR A 62 3.96 -8.22 7.11
CA TYR A 62 2.62 -7.77 7.49
C TYR A 62 1.65 -8.94 7.51
N ALA A 63 0.83 -9.04 8.54
CA ALA A 63 -0.42 -9.78 8.43
C ALA A 63 -1.39 -8.98 7.57
N TRP A 64 -2.23 -9.66 6.78
CA TRP A 64 -3.27 -9.00 5.99
C TRP A 64 -4.63 -9.67 6.18
N LYS A 65 -5.69 -8.86 6.12
CA LYS A 65 -7.07 -9.33 6.10
C LYS A 65 -7.83 -8.58 5.01
N ALA A 66 -8.52 -9.31 4.15
CA ALA A 66 -9.44 -8.75 3.16
C ALA A 66 -10.87 -8.98 3.62
N ALA A 67 -11.68 -7.92 3.67
CA ALA A 67 -13.11 -7.98 3.94
C ALA A 67 -13.79 -6.79 3.25
N GLU A 68 -15.02 -6.96 2.75
CA GLU A 68 -15.87 -5.84 2.28
C GLU A 68 -15.19 -4.89 1.27
N GLY A 69 -14.37 -5.43 0.36
CA GLY A 69 -13.70 -4.61 -0.66
C GLY A 69 -12.55 -3.76 -0.11
N GLN A 70 -12.02 -4.07 1.06
CA GLN A 70 -10.84 -3.42 1.63
C GLN A 70 -9.82 -4.45 2.12
N ILE A 71 -8.56 -4.02 2.18
CA ILE A 71 -7.47 -4.77 2.81
C ILE A 71 -6.95 -3.97 3.98
N VAL A 72 -6.80 -4.63 5.13
CA VAL A 72 -6.16 -4.06 6.32
C VAL A 72 -4.87 -4.81 6.57
N PHE A 73 -3.78 -4.07 6.79
CA PHE A 73 -2.51 -4.64 7.19
C PHE A 73 -2.27 -4.46 8.68
N THR A 74 -1.54 -5.39 9.28
CA THR A 74 -0.99 -5.28 10.63
C THR A 74 0.50 -5.59 10.55
N ALA A 75 1.34 -4.64 10.96
CA ALA A 75 2.78 -4.85 10.95
C ALA A 75 3.15 -5.95 11.95
N ILE A 76 3.89 -6.95 11.48
CA ILE A 76 4.54 -7.95 12.32
C ILE A 76 5.97 -7.50 12.60
N GLU A 77 6.70 -7.15 11.53
CA GLU A 77 8.09 -6.70 11.61
C GLU A 77 8.38 -5.76 10.44
N ASP A 78 8.74 -4.51 10.71
CA ASP A 78 9.22 -3.57 9.70
C ASP A 78 9.95 -2.40 10.38
N GLU A 79 11.26 -2.35 10.19
CA GLU A 79 12.12 -1.31 10.74
C GLU A 79 12.46 -0.20 9.74
N CYS A 80 11.92 -0.26 8.52
CA CYS A 80 12.25 0.68 7.46
C CYS A 80 11.87 2.12 7.82
N ALA A 81 12.75 3.07 7.48
CA ALA A 81 12.48 4.50 7.53
C ALA A 81 11.95 4.94 8.89
N ILE A 82 12.54 4.46 9.99
CA ILE A 82 12.07 4.74 11.36
C ILE A 82 10.60 4.31 11.53
N ARG A 83 10.25 3.15 10.96
CA ARG A 83 8.91 2.53 10.91
C ARG A 83 7.86 3.29 10.11
N LEU A 84 8.22 4.32 9.34
CA LEU A 84 7.25 5.09 8.55
C LEU A 84 6.54 4.23 7.51
N ARG A 85 7.22 3.29 6.85
CA ARG A 85 6.59 2.34 5.92
C ARG A 85 5.50 1.51 6.63
N ALA A 86 5.84 0.99 7.81
CA ALA A 86 4.92 0.25 8.65
C ALA A 86 3.70 1.08 9.04
N ILE A 87 3.94 2.31 9.50
CA ILE A 87 2.90 3.24 9.93
C ILE A 87 1.97 3.57 8.75
N ASN A 88 2.50 3.94 7.59
CA ASN A 88 1.72 4.27 6.40
C ASN A 88 0.82 3.10 5.96
N LEU A 89 1.38 1.88 5.89
CA LEU A 89 0.64 0.70 5.45
C LEU A 89 -0.45 0.24 6.42
N THR A 90 -0.33 0.56 7.72
CA THR A 90 -1.21 0.03 8.77
C THR A 90 -2.18 1.04 9.37
N GLN A 91 -1.98 2.35 9.12
CA GLN A 91 -2.84 3.40 9.69
C GLN A 91 -4.23 3.51 9.03
N GLN A 92 -4.42 2.90 7.85
CA GLN A 92 -5.68 2.99 7.13
C GLN A 92 -6.02 1.68 6.41
N PRO A 93 -7.31 1.40 6.21
CA PRO A 93 -7.71 0.36 5.26
C PRO A 93 -7.40 0.81 3.82
N TRP A 94 -7.09 -0.16 2.97
CA TRP A 94 -6.85 0.02 1.55
C TRP A 94 -8.10 -0.40 0.77
N LEU A 95 -8.87 0.60 0.33
CA LEU A 95 -10.10 0.38 -0.43
C LEU A 95 -9.82 -0.10 -1.85
N SER A 96 -10.58 -1.10 -2.30
CA SER A 96 -10.48 -1.69 -3.63
C SER A 96 -11.11 -0.79 -4.69
N CYS A 97 -10.39 -0.57 -5.79
CA CYS A 97 -10.95 0.03 -7.01
C CYS A 97 -11.76 -0.93 -7.87
N ARG A 98 -11.86 -2.20 -7.46
CA ARG A 98 -12.67 -3.18 -8.16
C ARG A 98 -14.14 -3.02 -7.76
N PRO A 99 -15.06 -2.83 -8.73
CA PRO A 99 -16.49 -2.82 -8.45
C PRO A 99 -16.95 -4.11 -7.77
N PRO A 100 -17.97 -4.06 -6.90
CA PRO A 100 -18.40 -5.21 -6.11
C PRO A 100 -19.06 -6.31 -6.95
N ASN A 101 -19.64 -5.98 -8.10
CA ASN A 101 -20.28 -6.91 -9.02
C ASN A 101 -20.29 -6.38 -10.46
N THR A 102 -20.77 -7.19 -11.40
CA THR A 102 -20.83 -6.86 -12.84
C THR A 102 -21.75 -5.68 -13.15
N GLU A 103 -22.87 -5.57 -12.44
CA GLU A 103 -23.83 -4.47 -12.63
C GLU A 103 -23.19 -3.13 -12.26
N ALA A 104 -22.54 -3.04 -11.09
CA ALA A 104 -21.79 -1.88 -10.65
C ALA A 104 -20.64 -1.54 -11.61
N ALA A 105 -19.96 -2.56 -12.15
CA ALA A 105 -18.91 -2.36 -13.16
C ALA A 105 -19.46 -1.80 -14.48
N THR A 106 -20.67 -2.18 -14.87
CA THR A 106 -21.28 -1.77 -16.15
C THR A 106 -21.95 -0.40 -16.05
N THR A 107 -22.64 -0.14 -14.94
CA THR A 107 -23.41 1.09 -14.73
C THR A 107 -22.58 2.22 -14.12
N GLY A 108 -21.46 1.90 -13.46
CA GLY A 108 -20.72 2.85 -12.64
C GLY A 108 -21.44 3.25 -11.36
N HIS A 109 -22.62 2.67 -11.07
CA HIS A 109 -23.41 3.01 -9.88
C HIS A 109 -22.94 2.22 -8.66
N TRP A 110 -21.87 2.71 -8.04
CA TRP A 110 -21.40 2.25 -6.73
C TRP A 110 -20.59 3.36 -6.05
N PRO A 111 -20.41 3.32 -4.71
CA PRO A 111 -19.60 4.30 -4.00
C PRO A 111 -18.11 4.06 -4.27
N GLU A 112 -17.64 4.45 -5.45
CA GLU A 112 -16.25 4.28 -5.88
C GLU A 112 -15.29 5.05 -4.94
N PRO A 113 -14.24 4.40 -4.41
CA PRO A 113 -13.27 5.07 -3.55
C PRO A 113 -12.48 6.16 -4.28
N PRO A 114 -12.02 7.19 -3.55
CA PRO A 114 -11.16 8.21 -4.14
C PRO A 114 -9.91 7.65 -4.84
N GLY A 115 -9.59 8.25 -6.00
CA GLY A 115 -8.43 7.89 -6.81
C GLY A 115 -8.53 6.58 -7.59
N CYS A 116 -9.74 6.04 -7.81
CA CYS A 116 -9.98 4.84 -8.62
C CYS A 116 -10.36 5.10 -10.09
N GLN A 117 -10.35 6.39 -10.50
CA GLN A 117 -10.67 6.88 -11.84
C GLN A 117 -9.71 6.39 -12.93
#